data_AF-A0A1Y2BWB4-F1
#
_entry.id   AF-A0A1Y2BWB4-F1
#
_cell.length_a   1.000
_cell.length_b   1.000
_cell.length_c   1.000
_cell.angle_alpha   90.00
_cell.angle_beta   90.00
_cell.angle_gamma   90.00
#
_symmetry.space_group_name_H-M   'P 1'
#
loop_
_entity.id
_entity.type
_entity.pdbx_description
1 polymer ?
#
loop_
_entity_poly.entity_id
_entity_poly.type
_entity_poly.pdbx_seq_one_letter_code
_entity_poly.pdbx_strand_id
1 'polypeptide(L)'
;MHGRFIGEVAGVVVGVHGVAVRRMVEKARGDGERDLWIVKWKGDEVFGIDTTYSCNYTRFINHSCKPNLRAILVFQRSKVKSPPRIAFFALHTIKADSELTVDYGDVDVPGFEYTGMCKCNVIGKEGGKVTCKRAPVRNGKRKWVEEIEDDVQVGKKKGKGLTKKK
;
A
#
# COMPACT_ATOMS: atom_id res chain seq x y z
N MET A 1 -9.68 -7.99 -17.17
CA MET A 1 -10.93 -7.20 -17.03
C MET A 1 -10.68 -6.05 -16.07
N HIS A 2 -10.89 -4.81 -16.52
CA HIS A 2 -10.73 -3.57 -15.76
C HIS A 2 -11.90 -3.35 -14.78
N GLY A 3 -11.68 -2.73 -13.63
CA GLY A 3 -12.75 -2.28 -12.72
C GLY A 3 -13.40 -3.37 -11.86
N ARG A 4 -12.82 -4.56 -11.77
CA ARG A 4 -13.35 -5.62 -10.88
C ARG A 4 -13.15 -5.26 -9.40
N PHE A 5 -14.15 -5.54 -8.58
CA PHE A 5 -14.03 -5.48 -7.11
C PHE A 5 -13.04 -6.56 -6.64
N ILE A 6 -12.09 -6.16 -5.81
CA ILE A 6 -11.02 -7.02 -5.30
C ILE A 6 -11.20 -7.32 -3.82
N GLY A 7 -11.70 -6.38 -3.04
CA GLY A 7 -11.86 -6.54 -1.60
C GLY A 7 -12.22 -5.22 -0.93
N GLU A 8 -12.49 -5.30 0.36
CA GLU A 8 -12.77 -4.14 1.20
C GLU A 8 -11.83 -4.13 2.40
N VAL A 9 -11.39 -2.95 2.83
CA VAL A 9 -10.65 -2.80 4.08
C VAL A 9 -11.59 -3.10 5.25
N ALA A 10 -11.36 -4.24 5.90
CA ALA A 10 -12.06 -4.61 7.13
C ALA A 10 -11.19 -4.29 8.34
N GLY A 11 -11.78 -3.66 9.35
CA GLY A 11 -11.14 -3.39 10.63
C GLY A 11 -12.07 -2.68 11.61
N VAL A 12 -11.52 -2.24 12.72
CA VAL A 12 -12.24 -1.49 13.73
C VAL A 12 -12.33 -0.02 13.31
N VAL A 13 -13.55 0.50 13.21
CA VAL A 13 -13.76 1.92 12.93
C VAL A 13 -13.49 2.73 14.20
N VAL A 14 -12.56 3.68 14.12
CA VAL A 14 -12.18 4.57 15.22
C VAL A 14 -12.41 6.03 14.82
N GLY A 15 -12.90 6.85 15.75
CA GLY A 15 -13.02 8.29 15.54
C GLY A 15 -11.65 9.00 15.58
N VAL A 16 -11.63 10.31 15.34
CA VAL A 16 -10.41 11.14 15.31
C VAL A 16 -9.52 10.99 16.56
N HIS A 17 -10.11 10.88 17.76
CA HIS A 17 -9.35 10.64 18.98
C HIS A 17 -8.66 9.27 18.99
N GLY A 18 -9.33 8.23 18.50
CA GLY A 18 -8.76 6.90 18.38
C GLY A 18 -7.63 6.85 17.34
N VAL A 19 -7.78 7.57 16.23
CA VAL A 19 -6.72 7.78 15.24
C VAL A 19 -5.48 8.41 15.88
N ALA A 20 -5.66 9.48 16.66
CA ALA A 20 -4.56 10.17 17.33
C ALA A 20 -3.82 9.25 18.33
N VAL A 21 -4.56 8.55 19.20
CA VAL A 21 -3.97 7.60 20.16
C VAL A 21 -3.23 6.48 19.46
N ARG A 22 -3.81 5.91 18.39
CA ARG A 22 -3.20 4.80 17.66
C ARG A 22 -1.85 5.19 17.05
N ARG A 23 -1.77 6.36 16.42
CA ARG A 23 -0.51 6.87 15.87
C ARG A 23 0.55 7.12 16.94
N MET A 24 0.16 7.64 18.12
CA MET A 24 1.10 7.80 19.24
C MET A 24 1.72 6.46 19.64
N VAL A 25 0.90 5.40 19.71
CA VAL A 25 1.37 4.05 20.02
C VAL A 25 2.27 3.50 18.91
N GLU A 26 1.91 3.66 17.64
CA GLU A 26 2.73 3.19 16.50
C GLU A 26 4.07 3.91 16.41
N LYS A 27 4.08 5.23 16.64
CA LYS A 27 5.31 6.03 16.71
C LYS A 27 6.21 5.56 17.86
N ALA A 28 5.64 5.26 19.03
CA ALA A 28 6.39 4.74 20.17
C ALA A 28 6.98 3.34 19.90
N ARG A 29 6.30 2.51 19.10
CA ARG A 29 6.78 1.17 18.71
C ARG A 29 7.87 1.20 17.64
N GLY A 30 7.91 2.24 16.81
CA GLY A 30 8.83 2.34 15.68
C GLY A 30 8.45 1.44 14.49
N ASP A 31 7.26 0.85 14.51
CA ASP A 31 6.79 -0.13 13.52
C ASP A 31 6.29 0.50 12.20
N GLY A 32 6.24 1.84 12.14
CA GLY A 32 5.59 2.59 11.06
C GLY A 32 4.06 2.44 11.08
N GLU A 33 3.37 3.38 10.44
CA GLU A 33 1.90 3.42 10.40
C GLU A 33 1.37 2.48 9.32
N ARG A 34 1.40 1.17 9.60
CA ARG A 34 1.05 0.12 8.63
C ARG A 34 -0.41 -0.33 8.71
N ASP A 35 -1.04 -0.16 9.87
CA ASP A 35 -2.31 -0.82 10.17
C ASP A 35 -3.51 0.13 10.24
N LEU A 36 -3.32 1.43 10.00
CA LEU A 36 -4.37 2.46 10.15
C LEU A 36 -4.69 3.17 8.83
N TRP A 37 -5.94 3.06 8.37
CA TRP A 37 -6.45 3.80 7.22
C TRP A 37 -7.18 5.06 7.67
N ILE A 38 -6.67 6.24 7.36
CA ILE A 38 -7.29 7.52 7.74
C ILE A 38 -8.15 8.04 6.58
N VAL A 39 -9.40 8.38 6.87
CA VAL A 39 -10.38 8.81 5.86
C VAL A 39 -10.97 10.14 6.25
N LYS A 40 -10.85 11.12 5.36
CA LYS A 40 -11.65 12.36 5.38
C LYS A 40 -13.00 12.10 4.71
N TRP A 41 -14.07 12.61 5.31
CA TRP A 41 -15.44 12.42 4.85
C TRP A 41 -16.31 13.59 5.26
N LYS A 42 -17.34 13.93 4.47
CA LYS A 42 -18.29 15.03 4.75
C LYS A 42 -17.61 16.31 5.27
N GLY A 43 -16.81 16.94 4.42
CA GLY A 43 -16.01 18.09 4.82
C GLY A 43 -14.76 17.65 5.58
N ASP A 44 -14.62 18.09 6.83
CA ASP A 44 -13.43 17.87 7.66
C ASP A 44 -13.61 16.76 8.71
N GLU A 45 -14.69 15.96 8.66
CA GLU A 45 -14.80 14.81 9.56
C GLU A 45 -13.75 13.75 9.19
N VAL A 46 -13.04 13.28 10.21
CA VAL A 46 -12.01 12.25 10.06
C VAL A 46 -12.35 11.04 10.92
N PHE A 47 -12.25 9.86 10.31
CA PHE A 47 -12.25 8.60 11.04
C PHE A 47 -11.10 7.73 10.53
N GLY A 48 -10.81 6.66 11.27
CA GLY A 48 -9.83 5.66 10.89
C GLY A 48 -10.43 4.26 10.84
N ILE A 49 -9.81 3.38 10.07
CA ILE A 49 -10.02 1.93 10.14
C ILE A 49 -8.73 1.30 10.64
N ASP A 50 -8.74 0.86 11.91
CA ASP A 50 -7.63 0.15 12.54
C ASP A 50 -7.71 -1.34 12.24
N THR A 51 -6.69 -1.86 11.58
CA THR A 51 -6.58 -3.25 11.12
C THR A 51 -5.57 -4.07 11.93
N THR A 52 -5.13 -3.56 13.08
CA THR A 52 -4.09 -4.20 13.91
C THR A 52 -4.52 -5.54 14.48
N TYR A 53 -5.72 -5.58 15.09
CA TYR A 53 -6.18 -6.73 15.87
C TYR A 53 -7.39 -7.44 15.26
N SER A 54 -8.15 -6.75 14.41
CA SER A 54 -9.30 -7.32 13.70
C SER A 54 -9.27 -6.81 12.27
N CYS A 55 -9.23 -7.74 11.31
CA CYS A 55 -8.91 -7.43 9.92
C CYS A 55 -9.18 -8.61 8.98
N ASN A 56 -9.14 -8.34 7.67
CA ASN A 56 -9.09 -9.36 6.62
C ASN A 56 -7.77 -9.26 5.82
N TYR A 57 -7.66 -10.00 4.72
CA TYR A 57 -6.45 -10.07 3.89
C TYR A 57 -5.99 -8.72 3.32
N THR A 58 -6.88 -7.72 3.22
CA THR A 58 -6.52 -6.46 2.58
C THR A 58 -5.50 -5.64 3.37
N ARG A 59 -5.31 -5.93 4.67
CA ARG A 59 -4.25 -5.32 5.48
C ARG A 59 -2.84 -5.61 4.96
N PHE A 60 -2.69 -6.69 4.19
CA PHE A 60 -1.40 -7.13 3.65
C PHE A 60 -1.13 -6.57 2.24
N ILE A 61 -2.05 -5.74 1.69
CA ILE A 61 -1.86 -5.12 0.38
C ILE A 61 -0.84 -3.99 0.52
N ASN A 62 0.28 -4.13 -0.20
CA ASN A 62 1.39 -3.21 -0.13
C ASN A 62 1.15 -1.94 -0.94
N HIS A 63 1.97 -0.93 -0.63
CA HIS A 63 2.02 0.29 -1.41
C HIS A 63 2.78 0.10 -2.73
N SER A 64 2.30 0.72 -3.80
CA SER A 64 3.07 0.98 -5.02
C SER A 64 2.81 2.39 -5.54
N CYS A 65 3.84 3.06 -6.05
CA CYS A 65 3.71 4.33 -6.76
C CYS A 65 3.10 4.18 -8.17
N LYS A 66 2.98 2.94 -8.66
CA LYS A 66 2.19 2.57 -9.85
C LYS A 66 1.31 1.38 -9.48
N PRO A 67 0.25 1.62 -8.69
CA PRO A 67 -0.57 0.56 -8.14
C PRO A 67 -1.42 -0.11 -9.23
N ASN A 68 -1.86 -1.33 -8.96
CA ASN A 68 -2.85 -2.02 -9.79
C ASN A 68 -4.27 -2.00 -9.19
N LEU A 69 -4.42 -1.44 -7.98
CA LEU A 69 -5.69 -1.19 -7.31
C LEU A 69 -5.91 0.31 -7.08
N ARG A 70 -7.18 0.71 -7.07
CA ARG A 70 -7.64 2.00 -6.54
C ARG A 70 -8.51 1.79 -5.32
N ALA A 71 -8.31 2.62 -4.29
CA ALA A 71 -9.17 2.71 -3.13
C ALA A 71 -10.32 3.69 -3.42
N ILE A 72 -11.57 3.28 -3.14
CA ILE A 72 -12.76 4.11 -3.34
C ILE A 72 -13.66 4.01 -2.12
N LEU A 73 -14.26 5.15 -1.74
CA LEU A 73 -15.29 5.19 -0.71
C LEU A 73 -16.61 4.65 -1.25
N VAL A 74 -17.12 3.60 -0.61
CA VAL A 74 -18.39 2.96 -0.95
C VAL A 74 -19.40 3.23 0.15
N PHE A 75 -20.57 3.67 -0.29
CA PHE A 75 -21.68 4.04 0.57
C PHE A 75 -22.68 2.90 0.53
N GLN A 76 -22.89 2.23 1.67
CA GLN A 76 -23.97 1.28 1.77
C GLN A 76 -25.29 2.03 1.94
N ARG A 77 -26.32 1.59 1.20
CA ARG A 77 -27.67 2.10 1.38
C ARG A 77 -28.22 1.60 2.71
N SER A 78 -28.06 2.40 3.76
CA SER A 78 -28.53 2.10 5.11
C SER A 78 -29.48 3.20 5.60
N LYS A 79 -30.43 2.83 6.47
CA LYS A 79 -31.29 3.78 7.19
C LYS A 79 -30.50 4.53 8.29
N VAL A 80 -29.39 3.95 8.73
CA VAL A 80 -28.46 4.55 9.70
C VAL A 80 -27.34 5.22 8.94
N LYS A 81 -27.01 6.46 9.30
CA LYS A 81 -25.81 7.15 8.79
C LYS A 81 -24.57 6.42 9.30
N SER A 82 -23.92 5.64 8.43
CA SER A 82 -22.62 5.02 8.71
C SER A 82 -21.51 5.78 7.98
N PRO A 83 -20.26 5.76 8.50
CA PRO A 83 -19.11 6.13 7.69
C PRO A 83 -19.02 5.23 6.43
N PRO A 84 -18.38 5.71 5.36
CA PRO A 84 -18.16 4.90 4.17
C PRO A 84 -17.23 3.73 4.44
N ARG A 85 -17.31 2.75 3.56
CA ARG A 85 -16.37 1.64 3.48
C ARG A 85 -15.29 1.94 2.45
N ILE A 86 -14.09 1.37 2.60
CA ILE A 86 -13.01 1.50 1.61
C ILE A 86 -12.96 0.22 0.78
N ALA A 87 -13.29 0.32 -0.50
CA ALA A 87 -13.23 -0.80 -1.43
C ALA A 87 -12.08 -0.66 -2.43
N PHE A 88 -11.44 -1.79 -2.74
CA PHE A 88 -10.41 -1.89 -3.77
C PHE A 88 -10.99 -2.39 -5.08
N PHE A 89 -10.68 -1.66 -6.15
CA PHE A 89 -11.03 -2.03 -7.51
C PHE A 89 -9.79 -2.11 -8.39
N ALA A 90 -9.74 -3.08 -9.30
CA ALA A 90 -8.65 -3.24 -10.23
C ALA A 90 -8.59 -2.08 -11.24
N LEU A 91 -7.43 -1.42 -11.35
CA LEU A 91 -7.17 -0.34 -12.31
C LEU A 91 -6.96 -0.84 -13.74
N HIS A 92 -6.65 -2.12 -13.91
CA HIS A 92 -6.49 -2.78 -15.20
C HIS A 92 -6.54 -4.30 -14.99
N THR A 93 -6.36 -5.09 -16.05
CA THR A 93 -6.20 -6.53 -15.90
C THR A 93 -4.95 -6.83 -15.06
N ILE A 94 -5.10 -7.66 -14.03
CA ILE A 94 -4.02 -8.13 -13.16
C ILE A 94 -3.70 -9.56 -13.60
N LYS A 95 -2.42 -9.85 -13.88
CA LYS A 95 -1.99 -11.21 -14.25
C LYS A 95 -2.02 -12.10 -13.00
N ALA A 96 -2.19 -13.41 -13.19
CA ALA A 96 -2.02 -14.36 -12.11
C ALA A 96 -0.64 -14.17 -11.45
N ASP A 97 -0.58 -14.41 -10.14
CA ASP A 97 0.62 -14.30 -9.30
C ASP A 97 1.26 -12.91 -9.23
N SER A 98 0.60 -11.87 -9.77
CA SER A 98 1.02 -10.49 -9.57
C SER A 98 0.62 -9.99 -8.19
N GLU A 99 1.54 -9.32 -7.50
CA GLU A 99 1.26 -8.67 -6.22
C GLU A 99 0.14 -7.62 -6.37
N LEU A 100 -0.82 -7.64 -5.45
CA LEU A 100 -1.83 -6.60 -5.36
C LEU A 100 -1.25 -5.38 -4.63
N THR A 101 -1.37 -4.21 -5.24
CA THR A 101 -0.81 -2.97 -4.68
C THR A 101 -1.74 -1.79 -4.84
N VAL A 102 -1.71 -0.88 -3.85
CA VAL A 102 -2.55 0.32 -3.79
C VAL A 102 -1.69 1.56 -3.48
N ASP A 103 -2.13 2.75 -3.87
CA ASP A 103 -1.52 3.96 -3.35
C ASP A 103 -2.04 4.22 -1.92
N TYR A 104 -1.15 4.29 -0.94
CA TYR A 104 -1.55 4.61 0.44
C TYR A 104 -2.03 6.07 0.58
N GLY A 105 -1.77 6.92 -0.42
CA GLY A 105 -2.23 8.31 -0.43
C GLY A 105 -1.46 9.17 0.58
N ASP A 106 -1.47 10.48 0.38
CA ASP A 106 -0.90 11.42 1.33
C ASP A 106 -1.99 11.74 2.36
N VAL A 107 -1.67 11.61 3.65
CA VAL A 107 -2.61 11.99 4.71
C VAL A 107 -2.59 13.51 4.81
N ASP A 108 -3.53 14.16 4.12
CA ASP A 108 -3.67 15.63 4.15
C ASP A 108 -4.34 16.10 5.46
N VAL A 109 -3.99 15.54 6.61
CA VAL A 109 -4.53 16.00 7.90
C VAL A 109 -3.42 16.81 8.58
N PRO A 110 -3.66 18.06 9.03
CA PRO A 110 -2.61 18.88 9.65
C PRO A 110 -1.97 18.18 10.86
N GLY A 111 -0.64 18.00 10.83
CA GLY A 111 0.11 17.27 11.86
C GLY A 111 0.22 15.75 11.65
N PHE A 112 -0.26 15.25 10.51
CA PHE A 112 -0.31 13.82 10.17
C PHE A 112 0.60 13.51 8.96
N GLU A 113 1.89 13.28 9.19
CA GLU A 113 2.82 12.89 8.11
C GLU A 113 3.10 11.39 8.12
N TYR A 114 3.02 10.73 6.96
CA TYR A 114 3.48 9.35 6.83
C TYR A 114 5.00 9.33 6.70
N THR A 115 5.68 8.67 7.63
CA THR A 115 7.15 8.65 7.72
C THR A 115 7.78 7.41 7.09
N GLY A 116 6.98 6.48 6.58
CA GLY A 116 7.46 5.22 6.00
C GLY A 116 8.15 5.43 4.66
N MET A 117 9.32 4.81 4.48
CA MET A 117 10.05 4.81 3.21
C MET A 117 9.42 3.83 2.23
N CYS A 118 9.13 4.27 1.01
CA CYS A 118 8.61 3.42 -0.05
C CYS A 118 9.70 2.51 -0.64
N LYS A 119 9.36 1.22 -0.80
CA LYS A 119 10.21 0.16 -1.37
C LYS A 119 9.60 -0.52 -2.61
N CYS A 120 8.66 0.14 -3.28
CA CYS A 120 7.93 -0.48 -4.40
C CYS A 120 8.77 -0.68 -5.67
N ASN A 121 10.02 -0.22 -5.71
CA ASN A 121 10.93 -0.26 -6.87
C ASN A 121 10.35 0.29 -8.19
N VAL A 122 9.22 1.01 -8.15
CA VAL A 122 8.64 1.65 -9.33
C VAL A 122 9.51 2.82 -9.76
N ILE A 123 10.27 2.57 -10.82
CA ILE A 123 11.01 3.58 -11.58
C ILE A 123 10.09 4.09 -12.69
N GLY A 124 9.24 5.08 -12.38
CA GLY A 124 8.51 5.78 -13.44
C GLY A 124 9.50 6.55 -14.32
N LYS A 125 9.54 6.29 -15.63
CA LYS A 125 10.17 7.21 -16.61
C LYS A 125 9.06 8.02 -17.27
N GLU A 126 8.77 9.20 -16.74
CA GLU A 126 8.19 10.28 -17.55
C GLU A 126 9.32 11.30 -17.77
N GLY A 127 9.77 11.46 -19.02
CA GLY A 127 10.86 12.38 -19.36
C GLY A 127 12.20 12.12 -18.64
N GLY A 128 12.49 10.88 -18.22
CA GLY A 128 13.75 10.51 -17.57
C GLY A 128 13.84 10.74 -16.05
N LYS A 129 12.74 11.10 -15.36
CA LYS A 129 12.73 11.32 -13.90
C LYS A 129 11.95 10.24 -13.15
N VAL A 130 12.55 9.60 -12.15
CA VAL A 130 11.88 8.65 -11.22
C VAL A 130 10.83 9.38 -10.38
N THR A 131 9.59 8.87 -10.37
CA THR A 131 8.41 9.55 -9.79
C THR A 131 8.01 9.08 -8.38
N CYS A 132 8.79 8.22 -7.72
CA CYS A 132 8.46 7.76 -6.36
C CYS A 132 8.52 8.94 -5.36
N LYS A 133 7.35 9.46 -4.98
CA LYS A 133 7.20 10.59 -4.04
C LYS A 133 7.74 10.29 -2.64
N ARG A 134 7.93 9.01 -2.29
CA ARG A 134 8.27 8.51 -0.94
C ARG A 134 9.60 7.73 -0.90
N ALA A 135 10.48 7.95 -1.87
CA ALA A 135 11.80 7.31 -1.89
C ALA A 135 12.67 7.79 -0.70
N PRO A 136 13.58 6.93 -0.18
CA PRO A 136 14.47 7.32 0.91
C PRO A 136 15.34 8.54 0.55
N VAL A 137 15.42 9.50 1.48
CA VAL A 137 16.38 10.63 1.43
C VAL A 137 17.61 10.22 2.24
N ARG A 138 18.80 10.16 1.62
CA ARG A 138 20.06 9.81 2.29
C ARG A 138 20.99 11.03 2.22
N ASN A 139 21.44 11.55 3.37
CA ASN A 139 22.29 12.75 3.46
C ASN A 139 21.68 13.99 2.78
N GLY A 140 20.40 14.30 3.03
CA GLY A 140 19.74 15.49 2.44
C GLY A 140 19.59 15.46 0.92
N LYS A 141 19.94 14.34 0.27
CA LYS A 141 19.78 14.12 -1.17
C LYS A 141 18.99 12.84 -1.38
N ARG A 142 18.01 12.85 -2.30
CA ARG A 142 17.39 11.60 -2.76
C ARG A 142 18.51 10.79 -3.42
N LYS A 143 18.91 9.67 -2.81
CA LYS A 143 19.96 8.82 -3.37
C LYS A 143 19.29 7.77 -4.25
N TRP A 144 19.44 7.98 -5.55
CA TRP A 144 19.02 7.10 -6.63
C TRP A 144 19.74 5.77 -6.48
N VAL A 145 18.98 4.67 -6.48
CA VAL A 145 19.56 3.34 -6.68
C VAL A 145 19.49 3.12 -8.19
N GLU A 146 20.57 3.47 -8.88
CA GLU A 146 20.80 2.96 -10.22
C GLU A 146 21.16 1.48 -10.07
N GLU A 147 20.53 0.64 -10.88
CA GLU A 147 20.71 -0.83 -10.97
C GLU A 147 20.04 -1.68 -9.86
N ILE A 148 18.90 -2.25 -10.23
CA ILE A 148 18.57 -3.62 -9.82
C ILE A 148 18.44 -4.38 -11.14
N GLU A 149 19.49 -5.14 -11.49
CA GLU A 149 19.36 -6.22 -12.48
C GLU A 149 18.36 -7.25 -11.94
N ASP A 150 17.53 -7.77 -12.84
CA ASP A 150 16.44 -8.71 -12.56
C ASP A 150 16.92 -10.02 -11.91
N ASP A 151 17.06 -10.06 -10.58
CA ASP A 151 17.17 -11.31 -9.83
C ASP A 151 15.79 -11.82 -9.40
N VAL A 152 14.93 -12.08 -10.38
CA VAL A 152 13.89 -13.11 -10.27
C VAL A 152 14.49 -14.37 -10.88
N GLN A 153 15.34 -15.08 -10.12
CA GLN A 153 15.79 -16.41 -10.51
C GLN A 153 14.62 -17.41 -10.38
N VAL A 154 13.81 -17.51 -11.43
CA VAL A 154 13.00 -18.72 -11.67
C VAL A 154 14.01 -19.84 -11.97
N GLY A 155 14.22 -20.70 -10.98
CA GLY A 155 15.15 -21.83 -11.05
C GLY A 155 14.85 -22.76 -12.22
N LYS A 156 15.56 -22.59 -13.33
CA LYS A 156 15.70 -23.63 -14.37
C LYS A 156 16.72 -24.66 -13.90
N LYS A 157 16.25 -25.77 -13.33
CA LYS A 157 17.08 -26.98 -13.21
C LYS A 157 17.32 -27.55 -14.62
N LYS A 158 18.48 -27.27 -15.21
CA LYS A 158 19.01 -28.03 -16.36
C LYS A 158 19.80 -29.23 -15.82
N GLY A 159 19.41 -30.43 -16.28
CA GLY A 159 20.04 -31.70 -15.92
C GLY A 159 21.52 -31.74 -16.29
N LYS A 160 22.34 -32.29 -15.40
CA LYS A 160 23.75 -32.62 -15.66
C LYS A 160 23.83 -33.98 -16.35
N GLY A 161 24.36 -33.98 -17.57
CA GLY A 161 24.77 -35.19 -18.28
C GLY A 161 25.89 -35.90 -17.54
N LEU A 162 25.76 -37.22 -17.43
CA LEU A 162 26.76 -38.13 -16.89
C LEU A 162 27.86 -38.36 -17.95
N THR A 163 29.08 -37.92 -17.69
CA THR A 163 30.25 -38.33 -18.49
C THR A 163 30.78 -39.67 -17.97
N LYS A 164 30.78 -40.68 -18.85
CA LYS A 164 31.39 -42.00 -18.61
C LYS A 164 32.91 -41.83 -18.47
N LYS A 165 33.49 -42.28 -17.35
CA LYS A 165 34.93 -42.50 -17.23
C LYS A 165 35.31 -43.75 -18.03
N LYS A 166 36.37 -43.62 -18.84
CA LYS A 166 37.13 -44.73 -19.42
C LYS A 166 37.94 -45.44 -18.34
#